data_AF-A0A963ELW0-F1
#
_entry.id   AF-A0A963ELW0-F1
#
_cell.length_a   1.000
_cell.length_b   1.000
_cell.length_c   1.000
_cell.angle_alpha   90.00
_cell.angle_beta   90.00
_cell.angle_gamma   90.00
#
_symmetry.space_group_name_H-M   'P 1'
#
loop_
_entity.id
_entity.type
_entity.pdbx_description
1 polymer ?
#
loop_
_entity_poly.entity_id
_entity_poly.type
_entity_poly.pdbx_seq_one_letter_code
_entity_poly.pdbx_strand_id
1 'polypeptide(L)' 'NDRVVHEERQLEDELGRIRDVRTGPDGLIYLLTDEDDGRLVRLTPAG' A
#
# COMPACT_ATOMS: atom_id res chain seq x y z
N ASN A 1 3.98 -3.49 25.89
CA ASN A 1 2.54 -3.72 26.10
C ASN A 1 1.86 -3.00 24.96
N ASP A 2 1.95 -3.58 23.77
CA ASP A 2 1.72 -2.89 22.51
C ASP A 2 0.30 -3.19 22.08
N ARG A 3 -0.60 -2.31 22.51
CA ARG A 3 -2.02 -2.38 22.18
C ARG A 3 -2.21 -1.69 20.83
N VAL A 4 -2.55 -2.46 19.81
CA VAL A 4 -3.04 -1.91 18.53
C VAL A 4 -4.32 -1.13 18.82
N VAL A 5 -4.30 0.17 18.50
CA VAL A 5 -5.40 1.10 18.82
C VAL A 5 -6.43 1.23 17.70
N HIS A 6 -6.08 0.84 16.47
CA HIS A 6 -6.96 0.89 15.31
C HIS A 6 -6.39 0.06 14.14
N GLU A 7 -7.26 -0.63 13.42
CA GLU A 7 -6.98 -1.29 12.13
C GLU A 7 -8.02 -0.79 11.13
N GLU A 8 -7.57 -0.29 9.98
CA GLU A 8 -8.43 0.12 8.88
C GLU A 8 -7.95 -0.56 7.60
N ARG A 9 -8.90 -1.13 6.84
CA ARG A 9 -8.63 -1.80 5.57
C ARG A 9 -9.02 -0.88 4.43
N GLN A 10 -8.06 -0.11 3.93
CA GLN A 10 -8.30 0.88 2.88
C GLN A 10 -8.18 0.33 1.45
N LEU A 11 -7.48 -0.80 1.26
CA LEU A 11 -7.14 -1.35 -0.06
C LEU A 11 -7.61 -2.80 -0.22
N GLU A 12 -8.59 -3.22 0.58
CA GLU A 12 -9.12 -4.58 0.58
C GLU A 12 -9.71 -4.91 -0.80
N ASP A 13 -9.31 -6.04 -1.36
CA ASP A 13 -9.73 -6.53 -2.69
C ASP A 13 -9.41 -5.64 -3.91
N GLU A 14 -8.70 -4.52 -3.75
CA GLU A 14 -8.37 -3.63 -4.88
C GLU A 14 -7.07 -4.00 -5.60
N LEU A 15 -6.03 -4.39 -4.85
CA LEU A 15 -4.66 -4.50 -5.35
C LEU A 15 -4.08 -5.92 -5.35
N GLY A 16 -4.79 -6.90 -4.77
CA GLY A 16 -4.28 -8.26 -4.64
C GLY A 16 -3.03 -8.35 -3.76
N ARG A 17 -2.12 -9.30 -4.06
CA ARG A 17 -0.90 -9.52 -3.26
C ARG A 17 0.11 -8.41 -3.52
N ILE A 18 0.52 -7.72 -2.47
CA ILE A 18 1.62 -6.74 -2.51
C ILE A 18 2.96 -7.47 -2.38
N ARG A 19 3.88 -7.20 -3.30
CA ARG A 19 5.24 -7.73 -3.33
C ARG A 19 6.24 -6.86 -2.59
N ASP A 20 6.17 -5.56 -2.80
CA ASP A 20 7.10 -4.59 -2.23
C ASP A 20 6.41 -3.27 -1.90
N VAL A 21 6.96 -2.57 -0.91
CA VAL A 21 6.50 -1.26 -0.43
C VAL A 21 7.71 -0.36 -0.34
N ARG A 22 7.63 0.82 -0.97
CA ARG A 22 8.71 1.82 -0.98
C ARG A 22 8.16 3.20 -0.70
N THR A 23 8.93 3.99 0.05
CA THR A 23 8.70 5.44 0.17
C THR A 23 9.49 6.15 -0.92
N GLY A 24 8.81 6.99 -1.71
CA GLY A 24 9.45 7.81 -2.72
C GLY A 24 10.15 9.03 -2.14
N PRO A 25 11.01 9.71 -2.93
CA PRO A 25 11.64 10.97 -2.52
C PRO A 25 10.65 12.13 -2.33
N ASP A 26 9.42 11.96 -2.83
CA ASP A 26 8.27 12.84 -2.63
C ASP A 26 7.52 12.58 -1.30
N GLY A 27 7.95 11.57 -0.53
CA GLY A 27 7.33 11.18 0.74
C GLY A 27 6.06 10.33 0.58
N LEU A 28 5.71 9.93 -0.65
CA LEU A 28 4.55 9.09 -0.92
C LEU A 28 4.89 7.60 -0.86
N ILE A 29 3.87 6.76 -0.68
CA ILE A 29 4.02 5.30 -0.64
C ILE A 29 3.72 4.72 -2.02
N TYR A 30 4.63 3.85 -2.46
CA TYR A 30 4.58 3.12 -3.73
C TYR A 30 4.48 1.63 -3.44
N LEU A 31 3.53 0.97 -4.09
CA LEU A 31 3.22 -0.45 -3.95
C LEU A 31 3.48 -1.15 -5.28
N LEU A 32 4.11 -2.32 -5.23
CA LEU A 32 4.25 -3.21 -6.37
C LEU A 32 3.43 -4.48 -6.15
N THR A 33 2.51 -4.80 -7.06
CA THR A 33 1.72 -6.04 -6.99
C THR A 33 2.50 -7.23 -7.56
N ASP A 34 2.19 -8.44 -7.08
CA ASP A 34 2.89 -9.69 -7.44
C ASP A 34 2.20 -10.48 -8.58
N GLU A 35 1.36 -9.81 -9.36
CA GLU A 35 0.63 -10.40 -10.48
C GLU A 35 1.52 -10.50 -11.74
N ASP A 36 1.18 -11.38 -12.69
CA ASP A 36 1.93 -11.53 -13.95
C ASP A 36 2.00 -10.21 -14.75
N ASP A 37 0.92 -9.41 -14.70
CA ASP A 37 0.89 -8.02 -15.16
C ASP A 37 0.89 -7.06 -13.95
N GLY A 38 1.96 -7.15 -13.17
CA GLY A 38 2.10 -6.44 -11.91
C GLY A 38 1.96 -4.92 -12.06
N ARG A 39 1.26 -4.29 -11.13
CA ARG A 39 0.95 -2.86 -11.14
C ARG A 39 1.87 -2.12 -10.18
N LEU A 40 2.35 -0.95 -10.61
CA LEU A 40 2.94 0.05 -9.72
C LEU A 40 1.86 1.06 -9.32
N VAL A 41 1.53 1.09 -8.04
CA VAL A 41 0.48 1.96 -7.49
C VAL A 41 1.10 3.00 -6.57
N ARG A 42 0.68 4.25 -6.72
CA ARG A 42 1.08 5.35 -5.83
C ARG A 42 -0.10 5.75 -4.95
N LEU A 43 0.09 5.67 -3.65
CA LEU A 43 -0.89 6.16 -2.68
C LEU A 43 -0.74 7.67 -2.50
N THR A 44 -1.86 8.37 -2.53
CA THR A 44 -1.95 9.79 -2.19
C THR A 44 -2.88 9.95 -1.00
N PRO A 45 -2.59 10.85 -0.05
CA PRO A 45 -3.51 11.12 1.05
C PRO A 45 -4.89 11.51 0.53
N ALA A 46 -5.93 10.84 1.03
CA ALA A 46 -7.28 11.38 1.00
C ALA A 46 -7.29 12.54 2.00
N GLY A 47 -7.48 13.77 1.53
CA GLY A 47 -7.45 14.96 2.40
C GLY A 47 -8.53 14.99 3.46
#